data_AF-A0A437DK43-F1
#
_entry.id   AF-A0A437DK43-F1
#
_cell.length_a   1.000
_cell.length_b   1.000
_cell.length_c   1.000
_cell.angle_alpha   90.00
_cell.angle_beta   90.00
_cell.angle_gamma   90.00
#
_symmetry.space_group_name_H-M   'P 1'
#
loop_
_entity.id
_entity.type
_entity.pdbx_description
1 polymer ?
#
loop_
_entity_poly.entity_id
_entity_poly.type
_entity_poly.pdbx_seq_one_letter_code
_entity_poly.pdbx_strand_id
1 'polypeptide(L)'
;MEALTNTEMEAIAKLERDAGVRRLSSHFPWSEFGDERENFHQEFVYDAAMLAVDSGFTPANVIQCVAFARGIYPQLEDLDLNKFLTLLRRVLTGRLRTLTPVQQHKFVQYFTDLWVEKRKLFKAVVGGATTQTLHQLQLEVELPPILCPLAQGSEIQTEAELQLLEKEEELKSLQEQQVTLRDAGTSNRNKKAAQK
;
A
#
# COMPACT_ATOMS: atom_id res chain seq x y z
N MET A 1 5.77 -41.22 2.61
CA MET A 1 6.34 -39.88 2.72
C MET A 1 7.77 -39.94 2.22
N GLU A 2 8.08 -39.20 1.16
CA GLU A 2 9.46 -39.01 0.72
C GLU A 2 10.16 -38.06 1.70
N ALA A 3 11.40 -38.36 2.05
CA ALA A 3 12.18 -37.45 2.90
C ALA A 3 12.50 -36.18 2.11
N LEU A 4 12.32 -35.01 2.70
CA LEU A 4 12.70 -33.74 2.10
C LEU A 4 14.21 -33.76 1.75
N THR A 5 14.53 -33.75 0.45
CA THR A 5 15.91 -33.84 -0.06
C THR A 5 16.49 -32.46 -0.37
N ASN A 6 17.81 -32.39 -0.50
CA ASN A 6 18.50 -31.15 -0.89
C ASN A 6 18.00 -30.60 -2.23
N THR A 7 17.86 -31.47 -3.24
CA THR A 7 17.40 -31.09 -4.59
C THR A 7 15.95 -30.64 -4.59
N GLU A 8 15.11 -31.26 -3.76
CA GLU A 8 13.71 -30.85 -3.61
C GLU A 8 13.62 -29.48 -2.94
N MET A 9 14.44 -29.19 -1.93
CA MET A 9 14.48 -27.87 -1.29
C MET A 9 14.93 -26.78 -2.27
N GLU A 10 15.91 -27.07 -3.13
CA GLU A 10 16.33 -26.16 -4.20
C GLU A 10 15.23 -25.93 -5.24
N ALA A 11 14.40 -26.94 -5.53
CA ALA A 11 13.25 -26.78 -6.41
C ALA A 11 12.15 -25.92 -5.77
N ILE A 12 11.85 -26.16 -4.49
CA ILE A 12 10.85 -25.39 -3.72
C ILE A 12 11.23 -23.91 -3.65
N ALA A 13 12.52 -23.59 -3.45
CA ALA A 13 13.00 -22.21 -3.37
C ALA A 13 12.81 -21.41 -4.66
N LYS A 14 12.55 -22.07 -5.80
CA LYS A 14 12.32 -21.42 -7.10
C LYS A 14 10.83 -21.21 -7.41
N LEU A 15 9.94 -21.75 -6.58
CA LEU A 15 8.50 -21.63 -6.77
C LEU A 15 7.99 -20.30 -6.20
N GLU A 16 6.89 -19.80 -6.76
CA GLU A 16 6.11 -18.74 -6.12
C GLU A 16 5.57 -19.18 -4.76
N ARG A 17 5.35 -18.22 -3.86
CA ARG A 17 5.05 -18.47 -2.44
C ARG A 17 3.98 -19.56 -2.23
N ASP A 18 2.80 -19.41 -2.80
CA ASP A 18 1.68 -20.34 -2.56
C ASP A 18 1.94 -21.75 -3.13
N ALA A 19 2.70 -21.84 -4.23
CA ALA A 19 3.14 -23.13 -4.76
C ALA A 19 4.23 -23.74 -3.87
N GLY A 20 5.17 -22.92 -3.38
CA GLY A 20 6.23 -23.32 -2.47
C GLY A 20 5.70 -23.82 -1.13
N VAL A 21 4.74 -23.12 -0.53
CA VAL A 21 4.06 -23.52 0.72
C VAL A 21 3.40 -24.88 0.54
N ARG A 22 2.59 -25.06 -0.50
CA ARG A 22 1.92 -26.35 -0.77
C ARG A 22 2.92 -27.47 -1.03
N ARG A 23 3.97 -27.19 -1.83
CA ARG A 23 5.00 -28.18 -2.18
C ARG A 23 5.77 -28.62 -0.94
N LEU A 24 6.28 -27.67 -0.13
CA LEU A 24 6.98 -27.96 1.11
C LEU A 24 6.09 -28.72 2.11
N SER A 25 4.83 -28.30 2.22
CA SER A 25 3.88 -28.91 3.15
C SER A 25 3.59 -30.37 2.82
N SER A 26 3.61 -30.75 1.54
CA SER A 26 3.40 -32.15 1.14
C SER A 26 4.44 -33.14 1.68
N HIS A 27 5.60 -32.66 2.17
CA HIS A 27 6.66 -33.47 2.77
C HIS A 27 6.42 -33.82 4.25
N PHE A 28 5.39 -33.26 4.89
CA PHE A 28 5.15 -33.43 6.31
C PHE A 28 3.71 -33.85 6.59
N PRO A 29 3.47 -34.70 7.61
CA PRO A 29 2.13 -34.89 8.13
C PRO A 29 1.80 -33.66 9.00
N TRP A 30 0.69 -32.99 8.68
CA TRP A 30 0.17 -31.84 9.44
C TRP A 30 -1.01 -32.19 10.34
N SER A 31 -1.50 -33.43 10.26
CA SER A 31 -2.61 -33.94 11.07
C SER A 31 -2.38 -33.89 12.58
N GLU A 32 -1.16 -33.61 13.03
CA GLU A 32 -0.80 -33.37 14.42
C GLU A 32 -1.18 -31.96 14.94
N PHE A 33 -1.60 -31.03 14.07
CA PHE A 33 -1.80 -29.62 14.41
C PHE A 33 -3.25 -29.11 14.45
N GLY A 34 -4.25 -29.92 14.05
CA GLY A 34 -5.67 -29.55 14.07
C GLY A 34 -6.07 -28.51 13.00
N ASP A 35 -7.23 -28.74 12.36
CA ASP A 35 -7.65 -28.14 11.07
C ASP A 35 -7.56 -26.60 10.96
N GLU A 36 -7.88 -25.83 12.01
CA GLU A 36 -8.10 -24.39 11.83
C GLU A 36 -6.82 -23.55 11.67
N ARG A 37 -5.68 -24.05 12.16
CA ARG A 37 -4.42 -23.30 12.15
C ARG A 37 -3.38 -23.88 11.20
N GLU A 38 -3.68 -24.95 10.51
CA GLU A 38 -2.73 -25.69 9.67
C GLU A 38 -2.04 -24.77 8.66
N ASN A 39 -2.80 -23.94 7.93
CA ASN A 39 -2.24 -23.00 6.95
C ASN A 39 -1.20 -22.05 7.55
N PHE A 40 -1.44 -21.53 8.76
CA PHE A 40 -0.46 -20.67 9.44
C PHE A 40 0.83 -21.41 9.81
N HIS A 41 0.73 -22.68 10.19
CA HIS A 41 1.90 -23.50 10.50
C HIS A 41 2.71 -23.79 9.23
N GLN A 42 2.02 -24.11 8.13
CA GLN A 42 2.63 -24.34 6.82
C GLN A 42 3.38 -23.11 6.31
N GLU A 43 2.72 -21.95 6.34
CA GLU A 43 3.31 -20.67 5.96
C GLU A 43 4.51 -20.32 6.83
N PHE A 44 4.40 -20.48 8.15
CA PHE A 44 5.51 -20.22 9.07
C PHE A 44 6.74 -21.06 8.76
N VAL A 45 6.54 -22.36 8.52
CA VAL A 45 7.64 -23.28 8.21
C VAL A 45 8.27 -22.92 6.86
N TYR A 46 7.46 -22.51 5.88
CA TYR A 46 7.95 -22.02 4.60
C TYR A 46 8.76 -20.72 4.74
N ASP A 47 8.27 -19.74 5.50
CA ASP A 47 8.94 -18.46 5.72
C ASP A 47 10.30 -18.66 6.42
N ALA A 48 10.37 -19.58 7.39
CA ALA A 48 11.64 -19.97 8.02
C ALA A 48 12.61 -20.66 7.03
N ALA A 49 12.09 -21.42 6.07
CA ALA A 49 12.88 -22.04 5.01
C ALA A 49 13.44 -20.97 4.06
N MET A 50 12.60 -20.04 3.61
CA MET A 50 13.02 -18.97 2.70
C MET A 50 14.02 -18.02 3.36
N LEU A 51 13.83 -17.66 4.63
CA LEU A 51 14.84 -16.93 5.39
C LEU A 51 16.20 -17.65 5.37
N ALA A 52 16.22 -18.97 5.58
CA ALA A 52 17.45 -19.74 5.57
C ALA A 52 18.11 -19.74 4.18
N VAL A 53 17.31 -19.92 3.12
CA VAL A 53 17.76 -19.84 1.72
C VAL A 53 18.36 -18.46 1.43
N ASP A 54 17.63 -17.39 1.73
CA ASP A 54 18.05 -16.00 1.51
C ASP A 54 19.26 -15.59 2.37
N SER A 55 19.47 -16.30 3.48
CA SER A 55 20.65 -16.17 4.33
C SER A 55 21.84 -16.99 3.84
N GLY A 56 21.71 -17.67 2.70
CA GLY A 56 22.76 -18.46 2.07
C GLY A 56 23.06 -19.78 2.79
N PHE A 57 22.07 -20.36 3.47
CA PHE A 57 22.26 -21.66 4.14
C PHE A 57 22.46 -22.73 3.06
N THR A 58 23.27 -23.74 3.36
CA THR A 58 23.32 -24.94 2.52
C THR A 58 21.95 -25.64 2.54
N PRO A 59 21.56 -26.37 1.49
CA PRO A 59 20.28 -27.09 1.47
C PRO A 59 20.08 -28.00 2.69
N ALA A 60 21.14 -28.67 3.14
CA ALA A 60 21.11 -29.48 4.36
C ALA A 60 20.75 -28.65 5.61
N ASN A 61 21.32 -27.45 5.75
CA ASN A 61 21.02 -26.55 6.87
C ASN A 61 19.62 -25.93 6.76
N VAL A 62 19.12 -25.68 5.54
CA VAL A 62 17.72 -25.26 5.32
C VAL A 62 16.76 -26.35 5.82
N ILE A 63 17.00 -27.61 5.48
CA ILE A 63 16.19 -28.74 5.98
C ILE A 63 16.21 -28.83 7.50
N GLN A 64 17.37 -28.59 8.14
CA GLN A 64 17.46 -28.52 9.61
C GLN A 64 16.70 -27.33 10.20
N CYS A 65 16.69 -26.17 9.52
CA CYS A 65 15.90 -25.00 9.90
C CYS A 65 14.39 -25.32 9.83
N VAL A 66 13.94 -25.92 8.73
CA VAL A 66 12.55 -26.38 8.52
C VAL A 66 12.13 -27.34 9.63
N ALA A 67 12.95 -28.33 9.93
CA ALA A 67 12.67 -29.30 11.00
C ALA A 67 12.58 -28.63 12.38
N PHE A 68 13.41 -27.60 12.64
CA PHE A 68 13.32 -26.81 13.87
C PHE A 68 12.05 -25.95 13.92
N ALA A 69 11.73 -25.23 12.84
CA ALA A 69 10.54 -24.39 12.73
C ALA A 69 9.26 -25.21 12.98
N ARG A 70 9.12 -26.35 12.29
CA ARG A 70 7.99 -27.26 12.48
C ARG A 70 7.87 -27.75 13.93
N GLY A 71 9.01 -28.05 14.56
CA GLY A 71 9.02 -28.55 15.93
C GLY A 71 8.76 -27.49 17.00
N ILE A 72 9.13 -26.22 16.75
CA ILE A 72 9.03 -25.16 17.77
C ILE A 72 7.67 -24.49 17.80
N TYR A 73 7.01 -24.32 16.64
CA TYR A 73 5.78 -23.55 16.53
C TYR A 73 4.66 -23.98 17.51
N PRO A 74 4.34 -25.28 17.66
CA PRO A 74 3.27 -25.73 18.55
C PRO A 74 3.56 -25.45 20.02
N GLN A 75 4.84 -25.32 20.36
CA GLN A 75 5.28 -25.08 21.73
C GLN A 75 5.31 -23.59 22.06
N LEU A 76 5.30 -22.69 21.05
CA LEU A 76 5.55 -21.25 21.24
C LEU A 76 4.60 -20.58 22.25
N GLU A 77 3.37 -21.07 22.40
CA GLU A 77 2.38 -20.51 23.34
C GLU A 77 2.79 -20.70 24.81
N ASP A 78 3.26 -21.90 25.15
CA ASP A 78 3.62 -22.28 26.53
C ASP A 78 5.13 -22.20 26.82
N LEU A 79 5.94 -21.87 25.81
CA LEU A 79 7.38 -21.91 25.91
C LEU A 79 7.94 -20.65 26.57
N ASP A 80 8.48 -20.82 27.79
CA ASP A 80 9.24 -19.77 28.44
C ASP A 80 10.52 -19.41 27.68
N LEU A 81 10.99 -18.18 27.88
CA LEU A 81 12.14 -17.62 27.15
C LEU A 81 13.41 -18.46 27.35
N ASN A 82 13.64 -18.97 28.56
CA ASN A 82 14.86 -19.72 28.87
C ASN A 82 14.86 -21.07 28.15
N LYS A 83 13.72 -21.77 28.14
CA LYS A 83 13.55 -23.01 27.35
C LYS A 83 13.71 -22.73 25.86
N PHE A 84 13.11 -21.65 25.36
CA PHE A 84 13.25 -21.26 23.96
C PHE A 84 14.70 -21.00 23.56
N LEU A 85 15.43 -20.20 24.32
CA LEU A 85 16.85 -19.94 24.10
C LEU A 85 17.70 -21.21 24.22
N THR A 86 17.34 -22.12 25.13
CA THR A 86 17.99 -23.43 25.27
C THR A 86 17.78 -24.29 24.02
N LEU A 87 16.58 -24.29 23.44
CA LEU A 87 16.26 -25.02 22.21
C LEU A 87 17.01 -24.44 21.00
N LEU A 88 17.06 -23.11 20.86
CA LEU A 88 17.85 -22.42 19.84
C LEU A 88 19.33 -22.79 19.96
N ARG A 89 19.90 -22.65 21.16
CA ARG A 89 21.29 -23.00 21.42
C ARG A 89 21.57 -24.45 21.05
N ARG A 90 20.72 -25.39 21.48
CA ARG A 90 20.86 -26.82 21.17
C ARG A 90 20.89 -27.10 19.68
N VAL A 91 20.06 -26.42 18.89
CA VAL A 91 20.03 -26.57 17.43
C VAL A 91 21.29 -25.98 16.79
N LEU A 92 21.73 -24.79 17.20
CA LEU A 92 22.96 -24.16 16.71
C LEU A 92 24.20 -25.00 17.02
N THR A 93 24.33 -25.46 18.27
CA THR A 93 25.44 -26.30 18.71
C THR A 93 25.29 -27.76 18.32
N GLY A 94 24.28 -28.14 17.56
CA GLY A 94 23.98 -29.53 17.22
C GLY A 94 23.88 -29.71 15.71
N ARG A 95 22.74 -29.33 15.15
CA ARG A 95 22.36 -29.58 13.76
C ARG A 95 22.82 -28.47 12.81
N LEU A 96 23.06 -27.26 13.33
CA LEU A 96 23.44 -26.08 12.55
C LEU A 96 24.88 -25.59 12.87
N ARG A 97 25.78 -26.51 13.26
CA ARG A 97 27.17 -26.18 13.64
C ARG A 97 27.99 -25.55 12.51
N THR A 98 27.60 -25.83 11.27
CA THR A 98 28.31 -25.37 10.06
C THR A 98 27.92 -23.96 9.63
N LEU A 99 26.94 -23.33 10.29
CA LEU A 99 26.55 -21.97 9.99
C LEU A 99 27.65 -20.97 10.36
N THR A 100 27.86 -19.98 9.49
CA THR A 100 28.73 -18.84 9.80
C THR A 100 28.15 -17.98 10.93
N PRO A 101 28.95 -17.17 11.63
CA PRO A 101 28.44 -16.28 12.68
C PRO A 101 27.30 -15.35 12.22
N VAL A 102 27.36 -14.88 10.97
CA VAL A 102 26.30 -14.05 10.37
C VAL A 102 25.01 -14.84 10.19
N GLN A 103 25.10 -16.07 9.71
CA GLN A 103 23.95 -16.96 9.53
C GLN A 103 23.33 -17.36 10.88
N GLN A 104 24.15 -17.64 11.88
CA GLN A 104 23.68 -17.92 13.24
C GLN A 104 22.94 -16.71 13.82
N HIS A 105 23.45 -15.49 13.61
CA HIS A 105 22.78 -14.27 14.07
C HIS A 105 21.42 -14.09 13.41
N LYS A 106 21.32 -14.19 12.07
CA LYS A 106 20.03 -14.10 11.35
C LYS A 106 19.01 -15.13 11.82
N PHE A 107 19.46 -16.37 12.04
CA PHE A 107 18.63 -17.44 12.57
C PHE A 107 18.10 -17.10 13.96
N VAL A 108 18.99 -16.75 14.90
CA VAL A 108 18.58 -16.40 16.26
C VAL A 108 17.61 -15.22 16.24
N GLN A 109 17.95 -14.17 15.50
CA GLN A 109 17.14 -12.95 15.39
C GLN A 109 15.72 -13.26 14.92
N TYR A 110 15.57 -13.96 13.80
CA TYR A 110 14.25 -14.31 13.25
C TYR A 110 13.37 -15.03 14.28
N PHE A 111 13.92 -16.06 14.92
CA PHE A 111 13.18 -16.86 15.88
C PHE A 111 12.88 -16.06 17.17
N THR A 112 13.80 -15.22 17.65
CA THR A 112 13.54 -14.35 18.80
C THR A 112 12.48 -13.28 18.50
N ASP A 113 12.51 -12.68 17.31
CA ASP A 113 11.54 -11.67 16.90
C ASP A 113 10.14 -12.28 16.81
N LEU A 114 10.02 -13.46 16.19
CA LEU A 114 8.79 -14.24 16.17
C LEU A 114 8.24 -14.51 17.58
N TRP A 115 9.10 -14.96 18.50
CA TRP A 115 8.67 -15.25 19.87
C TRP A 115 8.18 -13.98 20.59
N VAL A 116 8.86 -12.85 20.38
CA VAL A 116 8.44 -11.55 20.92
C VAL A 116 7.10 -11.12 20.33
N GLU A 117 6.92 -11.23 19.02
CA GLU A 117 5.66 -10.88 18.34
C GLU A 117 4.49 -11.75 18.83
N LYS A 118 4.68 -13.07 18.90
CA LYS A 118 3.66 -13.98 19.42
C LYS A 118 3.29 -13.65 20.87
N ARG A 119 4.27 -13.31 21.71
CA ARG A 119 4.01 -12.92 23.10
C ARG A 119 3.30 -11.57 23.21
N LYS A 120 3.60 -10.62 22.33
CA LYS A 120 2.86 -9.35 22.23
C LYS A 120 1.42 -9.57 21.80
N LEU A 121 1.20 -10.39 20.77
CA LEU A 121 -0.14 -10.75 20.29
C LEU A 121 -0.95 -11.46 21.39
N PHE A 122 -0.35 -12.44 22.07
CA PHE A 122 -1.02 -13.14 23.16
C PHE A 122 -1.34 -12.20 24.33
N LYS A 123 -0.42 -11.32 24.72
CA LYS A 123 -0.69 -10.28 25.73
C LYS A 123 -1.80 -9.32 25.30
N ALA A 124 -1.89 -8.96 24.02
CA ALA A 124 -2.96 -8.10 23.52
C ALA A 124 -4.33 -8.79 23.58
N VAL A 125 -4.38 -10.08 23.27
CA VAL A 125 -5.61 -10.89 23.30
C VAL A 125 -6.04 -11.22 24.74
N VAL A 126 -5.13 -11.71 25.58
CA VAL A 126 -5.42 -12.18 26.96
C VAL A 126 -5.43 -11.05 27.98
N GLY A 127 -4.58 -10.03 27.79
CA GLY A 127 -4.55 -8.85 28.65
C GLY A 127 -5.81 -8.01 28.54
N GLY A 128 -6.72 -8.35 27.63
CA GLY A 128 -7.86 -7.55 27.25
C GLY A 128 -7.35 -6.25 26.63
N ALA A 129 -7.54 -6.09 25.33
CA ALA A 129 -7.67 -4.75 24.73
C ALA A 129 -8.94 -4.04 25.29
N THR A 130 -9.14 -4.03 26.60
CA THR A 130 -10.19 -3.28 27.30
C THR A 130 -9.85 -1.79 27.38
N THR A 131 -8.63 -1.39 26.98
CA THR A 131 -8.22 0.03 26.91
C THR A 131 -7.52 0.43 25.61
N GLN A 132 -7.37 -0.48 24.65
CA GLN A 132 -7.20 -0.06 23.26
C GLN A 132 -8.57 -0.19 22.64
N THR A 133 -9.30 0.92 22.63
CA THR A 133 -10.30 1.11 21.58
C THR A 133 -9.60 0.72 20.30
N LEU A 134 -10.00 -0.42 19.72
CA LEU A 134 -9.75 -0.70 18.33
C LEU A 134 -10.49 0.43 17.63
N HIS A 135 -9.82 1.56 17.46
CA HIS A 135 -10.23 2.59 16.53
C HIS A 135 -10.17 1.85 15.21
N GLN A 136 -11.31 1.26 14.85
CA GLN A 136 -11.65 1.03 13.48
C GLN A 136 -11.51 2.44 12.90
N LEU A 137 -10.33 2.70 12.35
CA LEU A 137 -10.07 3.93 11.63
C LEU A 137 -11.00 3.78 10.44
N GLN A 138 -12.23 4.31 10.59
CA GLN A 138 -13.06 4.65 9.47
C GLN A 138 -12.23 5.68 8.73
N LEU A 139 -11.40 5.17 7.82
CA LEU A 139 -10.71 5.94 6.83
C LEU A 139 -11.82 6.34 5.86
N GLU A 140 -12.63 7.31 6.30
CA GLU A 140 -13.38 8.15 5.39
C GLU A 140 -12.30 8.84 4.57
N VAL A 141 -12.00 8.24 3.42
CA VAL A 141 -11.28 8.88 2.35
C VAL A 141 -12.19 10.01 1.92
N GLU A 142 -12.03 11.18 2.57
CA GLU A 142 -12.62 12.40 2.05
C GLU A 142 -12.09 12.54 0.63
N LEU A 143 -13.02 12.46 -0.32
CA LEU A 143 -12.72 12.83 -1.69
C LEU A 143 -12.17 14.26 -1.65
N PRO A 144 -11.04 14.54 -2.32
CA PRO A 144 -10.57 15.91 -2.43
C PRO A 144 -11.74 16.78 -2.88
N PRO A 145 -11.93 17.97 -2.27
CA PRO A 145 -13.08 18.82 -2.59
C PRO A 145 -13.15 18.96 -4.10
N ILE A 146 -14.32 18.67 -4.66
CA ILE A 146 -14.56 18.81 -6.10
C ILE A 146 -14.17 20.24 -6.45
N LEU A 147 -13.07 20.39 -7.20
CA LEU A 147 -12.61 21.68 -7.65
C LEU A 147 -13.79 22.31 -8.40
N CYS A 148 -14.29 23.44 -7.90
CA CYS A 148 -15.22 24.25 -8.66
C CYS A 148 -14.62 24.46 -10.05
N PRO A 149 -15.38 24.27 -11.14
CA PRO A 149 -14.92 24.60 -12.46
C PRO A 149 -14.30 26.00 -12.41
N LEU A 150 -13.14 26.18 -13.03
CA LEU A 150 -12.44 27.46 -13.14
C LEU A 150 -13.34 28.44 -13.92
N ALA A 151 -14.34 29.02 -13.26
CA ALA A 151 -15.10 30.14 -13.75
C ALA A 151 -14.33 31.43 -13.45
N GLN A 152 -13.09 31.47 -13.93
CA GLN A 152 -12.25 32.67 -14.00
C GLN A 152 -11.03 32.40 -14.88
N GLY A 153 -11.23 31.71 -16.00
CA GLY A 153 -10.49 32.07 -17.19
C GLY A 153 -11.13 33.37 -17.70
N SER A 154 -10.36 34.45 -17.77
CA SER A 154 -10.78 35.68 -18.41
C SER A 154 -11.43 35.34 -19.73
N GLU A 155 -12.70 35.71 -19.88
CA GLU A 155 -13.49 35.51 -21.08
C GLU A 155 -12.67 36.06 -22.25
N ILE A 156 -12.20 35.15 -23.12
CA ILE A 156 -11.64 35.56 -24.40
C ILE A 156 -12.85 36.12 -25.13
N GLN A 157 -12.99 37.46 -25.11
CA GLN A 157 -13.96 38.19 -25.91
C GLN A 157 -13.87 37.63 -27.32
N THR A 158 -14.90 36.92 -27.73
CA THR A 158 -14.93 36.33 -29.06
C THR A 158 -15.03 37.48 -30.05
N GLU A 159 -14.37 37.37 -31.20
CA GLU A 159 -14.31 38.42 -32.24
C GLU A 159 -15.71 38.94 -32.64
N ALA A 160 -16.77 38.16 -32.40
CA ALA A 160 -18.16 38.53 -32.56
C ALA A 160 -18.61 39.69 -31.63
N GLU A 161 -18.14 39.73 -30.38
CA GLU A 161 -18.49 40.79 -29.42
C GLU A 161 -17.76 42.11 -29.72
N LEU A 162 -16.50 42.03 -30.16
CA LEU A 162 -15.76 43.19 -30.65
C LEU A 162 -16.39 43.78 -31.92
N GLN A 163 -16.84 42.93 -32.85
CA GLN A 163 -17.57 43.38 -34.05
C GLN A 163 -18.93 44.00 -33.71
N LEU A 164 -19.62 43.49 -32.70
CA LEU A 164 -20.88 44.08 -32.23
C LEU A 164 -20.66 45.48 -31.63
N LEU A 165 -19.61 45.64 -30.83
CA LEU A 165 -19.27 46.93 -30.22
C LEU A 165 -18.85 47.97 -31.27
N GLU A 166 -18.05 47.56 -32.26
CA GLU A 166 -17.65 48.42 -33.38
C GLU A 166 -18.86 48.87 -34.23
N LYS A 167 -19.80 47.94 -34.49
CA LYS A 167 -21.04 48.27 -35.20
C LYS A 167 -21.96 49.18 -34.39
N GLU A 168 -21.98 49.06 -33.07
CA GLU A 168 -22.77 49.93 -32.19
C GLU A 168 -22.20 51.35 -32.12
N GLU A 169 -20.88 51.51 -32.11
CA GLU A 169 -20.23 52.83 -32.21
C GLU A 169 -20.45 53.47 -33.59
N GLU A 170 -20.38 52.68 -34.67
CA GLU A 170 -20.67 53.17 -36.02
C GLU A 170 -22.12 53.66 -36.15
N LEU A 171 -23.07 52.97 -35.51
CA LEU A 171 -24.47 53.39 -35.46
C LEU A 171 -24.68 54.67 -34.64
N LYS A 172 -23.97 54.85 -33.53
CA LYS A 172 -24.04 56.09 -32.73
C LYS A 172 -23.47 57.28 -33.51
N SER A 173 -22.34 57.10 -34.20
CA SER A 173 -21.76 58.12 -35.07
C SER A 173 -22.72 58.55 -36.19
N LEU A 174 -23.39 57.59 -36.83
CA LEU A 174 -24.40 57.89 -37.87
C LEU A 174 -25.63 58.60 -37.29
N GLN A 175 -26.08 58.25 -36.08
CA GLN A 175 -27.18 58.95 -35.42
C GLN A 175 -26.80 60.39 -35.06
N GLU A 176 -25.60 60.64 -34.56
CA GLU A 176 -25.12 61.99 -34.24
C GLU A 176 -24.98 62.86 -35.49
N GLN A 177 -24.51 62.30 -36.62
CA GLN A 177 -24.50 62.99 -37.90
C GLN A 177 -25.92 63.31 -38.41
N GLN A 178 -26.88 62.41 -38.20
CA GLN A 178 -28.26 62.65 -38.60
C GLN A 178 -28.95 63.72 -37.74
N VAL A 179 -28.63 63.80 -36.44
CA VAL A 179 -29.11 64.86 -35.53
C VAL A 179 -28.51 66.22 -35.90
N THR A 180 -27.20 66.29 -36.18
CA THR A 180 -26.54 67.55 -36.61
C THR A 180 -27.03 68.04 -37.97
N LEU A 181 -27.35 67.14 -38.92
CA LEU A 181 -27.99 67.51 -40.19
C LEU A 181 -29.44 68.00 -40.01
N ARG A 182 -30.18 67.47 -39.04
CA ARG A 182 -31.55 67.91 -38.72
C ARG A 182 -31.58 69.31 -38.10
N ASP A 183 -30.58 69.63 -37.29
CA ASP A 183 -30.44 70.95 -36.63
C ASP A 183 -29.87 72.03 -37.57
N ALA A 184 -29.07 71.66 -38.57
CA ALA A 184 -28.68 72.56 -39.65
C ALA A 184 -29.87 72.94 -40.57
N GLY A 185 -30.85 72.03 -40.71
CA GLY A 185 -32.08 72.26 -41.50
C GLY A 185 -33.11 73.19 -40.84
N THR A 186 -33.13 73.27 -39.51
CA THR A 186 -34.06 74.14 -38.75
C THR A 186 -33.50 75.55 -38.51
N SER A 187 -32.16 75.70 -38.44
CA SER A 187 -31.49 77.02 -38.32
C SER A 187 -31.66 77.90 -39.58
N ASN A 188 -31.80 77.29 -40.77
CA ASN A 188 -32.00 78.03 -42.02
C ASN A 188 -33.47 78.43 -42.30
N ARG A 189 -34.46 77.94 -41.53
CA ARG A 189 -35.85 78.43 -41.60
C ARG A 189 -36.09 79.68 -40.75
N ASN A 190 -35.36 79.85 -39.65
CA ASN A 190 -35.55 80.97 -38.73
C ASN A 190 -34.83 82.27 -39.15
N LYS A 191 -33.93 82.24 -40.14
CA LYS A 191 -33.30 83.45 -40.72
C LYS A 191 -34.07 84.09 -41.88
N LYS A 192 -35.12 83.44 -42.40
CA LYS A 192 -36.00 84.00 -43.46
C LYS A 192 -37.31 84.62 -42.95
N ALA A 193 -37.62 84.50 -41.65
CA ALA A 193 -38.82 85.08 -41.04
C ALA A 193 -38.57 86.38 -40.25
N ALA A 194 -37.31 86.83 -40.11
CA ALA A 194 -36.94 88.09 -39.44
C ALA A 194 -36.64 89.23 -40.43
N GLN A 195 -37.13 89.13 -41.67
CA GLN A 195 -37.04 90.18 -42.68
C GLN A 195 -38.36 90.25 -43.46
N LYS A 196 -39.42 90.70 -42.79
CA LYS A 196 -40.54 91.45 -43.38
C LYS A 196 -41.37 92.12 -42.30
#